data_AF-A0A1B3MUP9-F1
#
_entry.id   AF-A0A1B3MUP9-F1
#
_cell.length_a   1.000
_cell.length_b   1.000
_cell.length_c   1.000
_cell.angle_alpha   90.00
_cell.angle_beta   90.00
_cell.angle_gamma   90.00
#
_symmetry.space_group_name_H-M   'P 1'
#
loop_
_entity.id
_entity.type
_entity.pdbx_description
1 polymer ?
#
loop_
_entity_poly.entity_id
_entity_poly.type
_entity_poly.pdbx_seq_one_letter_code
_entity_poly.pdbx_strand_id
1 'polypeptide(L)'
;MGQLARVQPQSRAVTEYCEPPLTVALAAALDSRISVLELKVCGPESRAILQAYVDGASPPLADEEEIDTIIAGMAVALPRAKGDGAVAEAKLDIYAASLADIPLIDLRAASDHLIKTARFFPSVAEIRAAASITGRPRAARVARARVMIVRHDRDWQPPIEEMLTAEETAQLERIVATPLAGRVDQR
;
A
#
# COMPACT_ATOMS: atom_id res chain seq x y z
N MET A 1 -34.89 10.00 -39.79
CA MET A 1 -35.15 9.75 -38.35
C MET A 1 -33.90 9.04 -37.81
N GLY A 2 -33.11 9.76 -37.02
CA GLY A 2 -31.67 9.54 -36.83
C GLY A 2 -31.32 8.29 -36.03
N GLN A 3 -30.33 7.55 -36.52
CA GLN A 3 -29.58 6.55 -35.76
C GLN A 3 -28.86 7.26 -34.60
N LEU A 4 -29.30 6.98 -33.38
CA LEU A 4 -28.53 7.28 -32.18
C LEU A 4 -27.26 6.44 -32.23
N ALA A 5 -26.15 7.08 -32.56
CA ALA A 5 -24.83 6.50 -32.43
C ALA A 5 -24.65 6.05 -30.97
N ARG A 6 -24.54 4.73 -30.77
CA ARG A 6 -24.03 4.19 -29.50
C ARG A 6 -22.61 4.70 -29.37
N VAL A 7 -22.42 5.73 -28.55
CA VAL A 7 -21.10 6.11 -28.05
C VAL A 7 -20.56 4.87 -27.35
N GLN A 8 -19.60 4.20 -27.99
CA GLN A 8 -18.83 3.16 -27.33
C GLN A 8 -18.13 3.83 -26.15
N PRO A 9 -18.28 3.34 -24.90
CA PRO A 9 -17.44 3.80 -23.81
C PRO A 9 -16.01 3.46 -24.25
N GLN A 10 -15.21 4.49 -24.50
CA GLN A 10 -13.80 4.31 -24.70
C GLN A 10 -13.29 3.54 -23.49
N SER A 11 -12.80 2.33 -23.74
CA SER A 11 -12.08 1.50 -22.78
C SER A 11 -10.86 2.29 -22.30
N ARG A 12 -11.05 3.20 -21.34
CA ARG A 12 -9.96 3.69 -20.50
C ARG A 12 -9.46 2.45 -19.79
N ALA A 13 -8.27 2.00 -20.15
CA ALA A 13 -7.57 0.97 -19.41
C ALA A 13 -7.46 1.48 -17.98
N VAL A 14 -8.35 0.99 -17.11
CA VAL A 14 -8.26 1.19 -15.67
C VAL A 14 -6.94 0.52 -15.31
N THR A 15 -5.89 1.33 -15.23
CA THR A 15 -4.62 0.87 -14.68
C THR A 15 -4.90 0.82 -13.19
N GLU A 16 -5.47 -0.30 -12.74
CA GLU A 16 -5.58 -0.61 -11.33
C GLU A 16 -4.18 -0.45 -10.75
N TYR A 17 -4.04 0.52 -9.85
CA TYR A 17 -2.77 0.74 -9.19
C TYR A 17 -2.40 -0.53 -8.41
N CYS A 18 -1.26 -1.10 -8.76
CA CYS A 18 -0.63 -2.18 -8.00
C CYS A 18 0.57 -1.60 -7.27
N GLU A 19 0.69 -1.90 -5.98
CA GLU A 19 1.90 -1.56 -5.24
C GLU A 19 3.13 -2.24 -5.88
N PRO A 20 4.32 -1.63 -5.82
CA PRO A 20 5.53 -2.25 -6.32
C PRO A 20 5.78 -3.60 -5.65
N PRO A 21 6.28 -4.60 -6.40
CA PRO A 21 6.47 -5.93 -5.86
C PRO A 21 7.53 -5.94 -4.75
N LEU A 22 7.23 -6.68 -3.69
CA LEU A 22 8.15 -6.95 -2.58
C LEU A 22 8.40 -8.46 -2.49
N THR A 23 9.55 -8.84 -1.95
CA THR A 23 9.77 -10.23 -1.55
C THR A 23 8.82 -10.61 -0.42
N VAL A 24 8.45 -11.88 -0.31
CA VAL A 24 7.54 -12.39 0.73
C VAL A 24 8.04 -12.01 2.13
N ALA A 25 9.35 -12.08 2.37
CA ALA A 25 9.97 -11.72 3.64
C ALA A 25 9.83 -10.22 3.96
N LEU A 26 10.04 -9.33 2.98
CA LEU A 26 9.90 -7.89 3.18
C LEU A 26 8.44 -7.49 3.35
N ALA A 27 7.52 -8.07 2.57
CA ALA A 27 6.09 -7.85 2.75
C ALA A 27 5.66 -8.23 4.18
N ALA A 28 6.02 -9.43 4.65
CA ALA A 28 5.74 -9.88 6.01
C ALA A 28 6.36 -8.96 7.08
N ALA A 29 7.57 -8.44 6.86
CA ALA A 29 8.21 -7.50 7.78
C ALA A 29 7.48 -6.15 7.86
N LEU A 30 6.97 -5.64 6.72
CA LEU A 30 6.19 -4.40 6.67
C LEU A 30 4.80 -4.56 7.31
N ASP A 31 4.20 -5.74 7.22
CA ASP A 31 2.88 -6.01 7.78
C ASP A 31 2.92 -6.50 9.25
N SER A 32 4.13 -6.80 9.75
CA SER A 32 4.31 -7.26 11.13
C SER A 32 4.01 -6.18 12.17
N ARG A 33 3.44 -6.61 13.31
CA ARG A 33 3.24 -5.75 14.51
C ARG A 33 4.50 -5.55 15.34
N ILE A 34 5.58 -6.26 15.01
CA ILE A 34 6.88 -6.18 15.70
C ILE A 34 7.42 -4.75 15.54
N SER A 35 8.18 -4.24 16.51
CA SER A 35 8.81 -2.93 16.34
C SER A 35 9.84 -2.97 15.20
N VAL A 36 9.93 -1.92 14.39
CA VAL A 36 10.98 -1.84 13.33
C VAL A 36 12.38 -1.92 13.93
N LEU A 37 12.55 -1.49 15.17
CA LEU A 37 13.83 -1.54 15.90
C LEU A 37 14.21 -2.96 16.32
N GLU A 38 13.23 -3.86 16.47
CA GLU A 38 13.44 -5.26 16.86
C GLU A 38 13.67 -6.16 15.64
N LEU A 39 13.33 -5.70 14.44
CA LEU A 39 13.61 -6.45 13.21
C LEU A 39 15.13 -6.63 13.00
N LYS A 40 15.54 -7.62 12.21
CA LYS A 40 16.92 -7.71 11.75
C LYS A 40 17.22 -6.52 10.81
N VAL A 41 18.39 -5.89 10.95
CA VAL A 41 18.85 -4.87 9.98
C VAL A 41 18.90 -5.52 8.60
N CYS A 42 18.23 -4.92 7.62
CA CYS A 42 18.16 -5.49 6.29
C CYS A 42 19.53 -5.38 5.58
N GLY A 43 19.80 -6.29 4.65
CA GLY A 43 21.00 -6.22 3.81
C GLY A 43 20.85 -5.22 2.65
N PRO A 44 21.93 -4.99 1.87
CA PRO A 44 21.94 -3.99 0.79
C PRO A 44 20.92 -4.29 -0.32
N GLU A 45 20.72 -5.56 -0.69
CA GLU A 45 19.71 -5.96 -1.68
C GLU A 45 18.29 -5.63 -1.19
N SER A 46 17.97 -5.99 0.06
CA SER A 46 16.68 -5.66 0.68
C SER A 46 16.47 -4.15 0.78
N ARG A 47 17.52 -3.38 1.08
CA ARG A 47 17.46 -1.92 1.09
C ARG A 47 17.16 -1.34 -0.29
N ALA A 48 17.76 -1.86 -1.35
CA ALA A 48 17.47 -1.45 -2.72
C ALA A 48 16.00 -1.74 -3.11
N ILE A 49 15.49 -2.91 -2.77
CA ILE A 49 14.09 -3.28 -3.01
C ILE A 49 13.13 -2.37 -2.23
N LEU A 50 13.42 -2.09 -0.96
CA LEU A 50 12.62 -1.17 -0.14
C LEU A 50 12.62 0.25 -0.70
N GLN A 51 13.76 0.72 -1.23
CA GLN A 51 13.85 2.03 -1.87
C GLN A 51 12.96 2.08 -3.12
N ALA A 52 13.08 1.10 -4.02
CA ALA A 52 12.23 0.99 -5.20
C ALA A 52 10.73 0.91 -4.83
N TYR A 53 10.39 0.23 -3.73
CA TYR A 53 9.03 0.21 -3.20
C TYR A 53 8.57 1.60 -2.74
N VAL A 54 9.36 2.31 -1.94
CA VAL A 54 9.02 3.66 -1.47
C VAL A 54 8.83 4.63 -2.63
N ASP A 55 9.69 4.55 -3.64
CA ASP A 55 9.65 5.43 -4.81
C ASP A 55 8.44 5.13 -5.71
N GLY A 56 8.08 3.86 -5.86
CA GLY A 56 6.94 3.42 -6.67
C GLY A 56 5.60 3.38 -5.93
N ALA A 57 5.57 3.48 -4.60
CA ALA A 57 4.35 3.37 -3.78
C ALA A 57 3.48 4.65 -3.77
N SER A 58 3.44 5.35 -4.90
CA SER A 58 2.69 6.59 -5.11
C SER A 58 1.61 6.35 -6.16
N PRO A 59 0.36 6.07 -5.76
CA PRO A 59 -0.72 5.90 -6.72
C PRO A 59 -1.07 7.20 -7.44
N PRO A 60 -1.70 7.11 -8.62
CA PRO A 60 -2.19 8.28 -9.32
C PRO A 60 -3.26 8.99 -8.49
N LEU A 61 -3.16 10.32 -8.48
CA LEU A 61 -4.22 11.20 -7.97
C LEU A 61 -5.44 11.08 -8.88
N ALA A 62 -6.64 11.28 -8.33
CA ALA A 62 -7.84 11.32 -9.14
C ALA A 62 -7.88 12.60 -9.98
N ASP A 63 -8.25 12.46 -11.25
CA ASP A 63 -8.57 13.60 -12.09
C ASP A 63 -10.02 14.09 -11.84
N GLU A 64 -10.34 15.26 -12.40
CA GLU A 64 -11.66 15.90 -12.25
C GLU A 64 -12.80 15.01 -12.77
N GLU A 65 -12.63 14.37 -13.93
CA GLU A 65 -13.65 13.49 -14.53
C GLU A 65 -13.90 12.24 -13.68
N GLU A 66 -12.85 11.69 -13.07
CA GLU A 66 -12.93 10.56 -12.15
C GLU A 66 -13.62 10.93 -10.85
N ILE A 67 -13.31 12.11 -10.29
CA ILE A 67 -14.00 12.62 -9.11
C ILE A 67 -15.48 12.82 -9.43
N ASP A 68 -15.81 13.47 -10.55
CA ASP A 68 -17.19 13.67 -10.98
C ASP A 68 -17.94 12.36 -11.14
N THR A 69 -17.31 11.35 -11.74
CA THR A 69 -17.90 10.02 -11.89
C THR A 69 -18.21 9.39 -10.53
N ILE A 70 -17.28 9.47 -9.58
CA ILE A 70 -17.45 8.94 -8.22
C ILE A 70 -18.57 9.67 -7.48
N ILE A 71 -18.56 11.01 -7.53
CA ILE A 71 -19.57 11.86 -6.88
C ILE A 71 -20.96 11.62 -7.47
N ALA A 72 -21.06 11.53 -8.80
CA ALA A 72 -22.31 11.21 -9.50
C ALA A 72 -22.84 9.83 -9.10
N GLY A 73 -21.96 8.82 -9.00
CA GLY A 73 -22.31 7.49 -8.53
C GLY A 73 -22.91 7.49 -7.12
N MET A 74 -22.27 8.17 -6.18
CA MET A 74 -22.82 8.34 -4.82
C MET A 74 -24.14 9.11 -4.83
N ALA A 75 -24.30 10.09 -5.72
CA ALA A 75 -25.50 10.92 -5.78
C ALA A 75 -26.73 10.16 -6.31
N VAL A 76 -26.49 9.12 -7.12
CA VAL A 76 -27.52 8.16 -7.55
C VAL A 76 -27.86 7.18 -6.44
N ALA A 77 -26.86 6.70 -5.71
CA ALA A 77 -27.04 5.66 -4.69
C ALA A 77 -27.61 6.18 -3.36
N LEU A 78 -27.30 7.42 -2.98
CA LEU A 78 -27.60 7.96 -1.66
C LEU A 78 -28.68 9.05 -1.71
N PRO A 79 -29.61 9.07 -0.74
CA PRO A 79 -30.62 10.10 -0.68
C PRO A 79 -29.99 11.46 -0.38
N ARG A 80 -30.42 12.49 -1.12
CA ARG A 80 -30.02 13.88 -0.87
C ARG A 80 -30.76 14.43 0.35
N ALA A 81 -30.07 15.26 1.15
CA ALA A 81 -30.72 16.03 2.19
C ALA A 81 -31.71 17.05 1.56
N LYS A 82 -32.86 17.28 2.19
CA LYS A 82 -33.84 18.28 1.74
C LYS A 82 -33.20 19.67 1.71
N GLY A 83 -33.22 20.34 0.55
CA GLY A 83 -32.74 21.72 0.37
C GLY A 83 -31.69 21.92 -0.72
N ASP A 84 -31.17 20.85 -1.32
CA ASP A 84 -29.97 20.88 -2.18
C ASP A 84 -30.22 21.08 -3.70
N GLY A 85 -31.45 21.43 -4.10
CA GLY A 85 -31.87 21.38 -5.50
C GLY A 85 -31.27 22.44 -6.44
N ALA A 86 -30.74 23.56 -5.91
CA ALA A 86 -30.30 24.70 -6.73
C ALA A 86 -28.77 24.88 -6.83
N VAL A 87 -27.97 24.05 -6.14
CA VAL A 87 -26.51 24.24 -5.99
C VAL A 87 -25.73 23.03 -6.53
N ALA A 88 -26.32 22.27 -7.46
CA ALA A 88 -25.76 20.97 -7.85
C ALA A 88 -24.42 21.10 -8.62
N GLU A 89 -24.30 22.08 -9.51
CA GLU A 89 -23.13 22.22 -10.40
C GLU A 89 -21.94 22.89 -9.68
N ALA A 90 -22.18 24.01 -8.99
CA ALA A 90 -21.15 24.65 -8.15
C ALA A 90 -20.61 23.74 -7.03
N LYS A 91 -21.38 22.71 -6.63
CA LYS A 91 -20.91 21.70 -5.68
C LYS A 91 -19.91 20.73 -6.32
N LEU A 92 -20.07 20.37 -7.59
CA LEU A 92 -19.16 19.44 -8.28
C LEU A 92 -17.76 20.02 -8.39
N ASP A 93 -17.61 21.27 -8.83
CA ASP A 93 -16.31 21.97 -8.89
C ASP A 93 -15.63 22.01 -7.52
N ILE A 94 -16.40 22.23 -6.45
CA ILE A 94 -15.88 22.22 -5.07
C ILE A 94 -15.41 20.82 -4.69
N TYR A 95 -16.15 19.76 -5.04
CA TYR A 95 -15.73 18.38 -4.80
C TYR A 95 -14.46 18.04 -5.57
N ALA A 96 -14.39 18.36 -6.87
CA ALA A 96 -13.21 18.15 -7.70
C ALA A 96 -11.98 18.82 -7.09
N ALA A 97 -12.06 20.12 -6.81
CA ALA A 97 -10.96 20.87 -6.20
C ALA A 97 -10.57 20.34 -4.81
N SER A 98 -11.56 19.90 -4.01
CA SER A 98 -11.32 19.46 -2.63
C SER A 98 -10.92 17.99 -2.50
N LEU A 99 -10.91 17.21 -3.58
CA LEU A 99 -10.58 15.78 -3.56
C LEU A 99 -9.43 15.41 -4.51
N ALA A 100 -8.98 16.35 -5.36
CA ALA A 100 -7.89 16.15 -6.33
C ALA A 100 -6.53 15.75 -5.71
N ASP A 101 -6.33 15.99 -4.42
CA ASP A 101 -5.11 15.59 -3.71
C ASP A 101 -5.14 14.14 -3.20
N ILE A 102 -6.25 13.43 -3.41
CA ILE A 102 -6.45 12.07 -2.92
C ILE A 102 -6.23 11.06 -4.04
N PRO A 103 -5.48 9.98 -3.78
CA PRO A 103 -5.32 8.90 -4.75
C PRO A 103 -6.65 8.30 -5.19
N LEU A 104 -6.79 8.05 -6.49
CA LEU A 104 -8.03 7.52 -7.09
C LEU A 104 -8.49 6.22 -6.44
N ILE A 105 -7.55 5.30 -6.18
CA ILE A 105 -7.84 4.01 -5.55
C ILE A 105 -8.47 4.18 -4.17
N ASP A 106 -8.01 5.18 -3.40
CA ASP A 106 -8.51 5.43 -2.06
C ASP A 106 -9.90 6.09 -2.10
N LEU A 107 -10.15 6.99 -3.07
CA LEU A 107 -11.45 7.60 -3.31
C LEU A 107 -12.50 6.57 -3.77
N ARG A 108 -12.13 5.64 -4.66
CA ARG A 108 -13.03 4.55 -5.07
C ARG A 108 -13.41 3.66 -3.90
N ALA A 109 -12.42 3.23 -3.11
CA ALA A 109 -12.68 2.43 -1.91
C ALA A 109 -13.51 3.20 -0.86
N ALA A 110 -13.28 4.51 -0.71
CA ALA A 110 -14.08 5.36 0.16
C ALA A 110 -15.53 5.48 -0.30
N SER A 111 -15.76 5.67 -1.60
CA SER A 111 -17.09 5.69 -2.21
C SER A 111 -17.84 4.39 -1.95
N ASP A 112 -17.21 3.24 -2.22
CA ASP A 112 -17.81 1.92 -1.97
C ASP A 112 -18.17 1.71 -0.49
N HIS A 113 -17.35 2.23 0.42
CA HIS A 113 -17.62 2.19 1.85
C HIS A 113 -18.81 3.09 2.22
N LEU A 114 -18.84 4.33 1.71
CA LEU A 114 -19.87 5.31 2.02
C LEU A 114 -21.23 4.91 1.45
N ILE A 115 -21.28 4.36 0.24
CA ILE A 115 -22.54 3.84 -0.35
C ILE A 115 -23.19 2.79 0.57
N LYS A 116 -22.39 1.99 1.28
CA LYS A 116 -22.87 0.92 2.15
C LYS A 116 -23.23 1.38 3.57
N THR A 117 -22.70 2.50 4.02
CA THR A 117 -22.72 2.89 5.44
C THR A 117 -23.34 4.25 5.70
N ALA A 118 -23.28 5.18 4.75
CA ALA A 118 -23.81 6.52 4.89
C ALA A 118 -25.34 6.52 4.77
N ARG A 119 -25.99 7.30 5.61
CA ARG A 119 -27.46 7.48 5.58
C ARG A 119 -27.91 8.51 4.54
N PHE A 120 -27.05 9.48 4.25
CA PHE A 120 -27.30 10.60 3.34
C PHE A 120 -26.07 10.83 2.47
N PHE A 121 -26.22 11.65 1.43
CA PHE A 121 -25.10 12.07 0.61
C PHE A 121 -23.97 12.70 1.48
N PRO A 122 -22.73 12.19 1.39
CA PRO A 122 -21.65 12.60 2.28
C PRO A 122 -21.10 13.98 1.92
N SER A 123 -20.66 14.70 2.92
CA SER A 123 -19.84 15.90 2.79
C SER A 123 -18.41 15.58 2.35
N VAL A 124 -17.68 16.59 1.86
CA VAL A 124 -16.24 16.49 1.56
C VAL A 124 -15.47 15.91 2.75
N ALA A 125 -15.76 16.38 3.98
CA ALA A 125 -15.08 15.92 5.18
C ALA A 125 -15.28 14.42 5.45
N GLU A 126 -16.49 13.91 5.22
CA GLU A 126 -16.79 12.48 5.38
C GLU A 126 -16.10 11.63 4.30
N ILE A 127 -16.05 12.12 3.05
CA ILE A 127 -15.31 11.47 1.96
C ILE A 127 -13.82 11.40 2.30
N ARG A 128 -13.22 12.51 2.76
CA ARG A 128 -11.81 12.54 3.16
C ARG A 128 -11.53 11.61 4.35
N ALA A 129 -12.43 11.55 5.33
CA ALA A 129 -12.30 10.64 6.46
C ALA A 129 -12.32 9.17 6.01
N ALA A 130 -13.24 8.81 5.12
CA ALA A 130 -13.32 7.47 4.56
C ALA A 130 -12.07 7.11 3.74
N ALA A 131 -11.59 8.02 2.88
CA ALA A 131 -10.38 7.83 2.09
C ALA A 131 -9.11 7.72 2.96
N SER A 132 -9.06 8.43 4.09
CA SER A 132 -7.95 8.29 5.04
C SER A 132 -7.89 6.88 5.63
N ILE A 133 -9.03 6.26 5.92
CA ILE A 133 -9.10 4.90 6.48
C ILE A 133 -8.56 3.88 5.46
N THR A 134 -8.94 4.03 4.18
CA THR A 134 -8.52 3.12 3.11
C THR A 134 -7.06 3.28 2.73
N GLY A 135 -6.53 4.51 2.72
CA GLY A 135 -5.12 4.79 2.40
C GLY A 135 -4.13 4.54 3.55
N ARG A 136 -4.60 4.47 4.81
CA ARG A 136 -3.75 4.35 6.01
C ARG A 136 -2.83 3.11 6.00
N PRO A 137 -3.27 1.90 5.63
CA PRO A 137 -2.39 0.73 5.57
C PRO A 137 -1.20 0.92 4.64
N ARG A 138 -1.43 1.47 3.44
CA ARG A 138 -0.36 1.77 2.47
C ARG A 138 0.61 2.81 3.02
N ALA A 139 0.10 3.91 3.56
CA ALA A 139 0.92 4.96 4.16
C ALA A 139 1.79 4.42 5.33
N ALA A 140 1.22 3.52 6.15
CA ALA A 140 1.94 2.88 7.25
C ALA A 140 3.07 1.98 6.72
N ARG A 141 2.83 1.17 5.67
CA ARG A 141 3.85 0.32 5.04
C ARG A 141 4.99 1.15 4.46
N VAL A 142 4.68 2.23 3.75
CA VAL A 142 5.69 3.17 3.20
C VAL A 142 6.51 3.83 4.31
N ALA A 143 5.86 4.31 5.38
CA ALA A 143 6.57 4.90 6.52
C ALA A 143 7.50 3.88 7.18
N ARG A 144 7.03 2.65 7.36
CA ARG A 144 7.81 1.55 7.93
C ARG A 144 9.01 1.17 7.07
N ALA A 145 8.83 1.11 5.74
CA ALA A 145 9.92 0.89 4.78
C ALA A 145 10.99 1.99 4.88
N ARG A 146 10.59 3.26 4.97
CA ARG A 146 11.52 4.38 5.18
C ARG A 146 12.35 4.23 6.45
N VAL A 147 11.74 3.82 7.56
CA VAL A 147 12.47 3.57 8.82
C VAL A 147 13.47 2.42 8.67
N MET A 148 13.10 1.34 7.98
CA MET A 148 14.02 0.22 7.70
C MET A 148 15.22 0.66 6.84
N ILE A 149 15.02 1.52 5.84
CA ILE A 149 16.08 2.08 5.00
C ILE A 149 17.02 2.94 5.85
N VAL A 150 16.48 3.88 6.64
CA VAL A 150 17.29 4.73 7.54
C VAL A 150 18.11 3.88 8.50
N ARG A 151 17.53 2.79 9.01
CA ARG A 151 18.22 1.87 9.90
C ARG A 151 19.33 1.09 9.20
N HIS A 152 19.13 0.65 7.97
CA HIS A 152 20.21 0.07 7.15
C HIS A 152 21.35 1.06 6.98
N ASP A 153 21.03 2.28 6.53
CA ASP A 153 22.03 3.31 6.23
C ASP A 153 22.84 3.71 7.49
N ARG A 154 22.29 3.52 8.70
CA ARG A 154 22.95 3.81 9.99
C ARG A 154 23.68 2.62 10.61
N ASP A 155 23.04 1.45 10.66
CA ASP A 155 23.44 0.33 11.51
C ASP A 155 24.04 -0.85 10.73
N TRP A 156 23.87 -0.88 9.40
CA TRP A 156 24.36 -2.01 8.61
C TRP A 156 25.89 -1.99 8.55
N GLN A 157 26.47 -3.15 8.85
CA GLN A 157 27.90 -3.41 8.66
C GLN A 157 28.06 -4.57 7.68
N PRO A 158 29.08 -4.54 6.81
CA PRO A 158 29.39 -5.69 5.98
C PRO A 158 29.66 -6.90 6.89
N PRO A 159 29.22 -8.11 6.51
CA PRO A 159 29.60 -9.31 7.23
C PRO A 159 31.12 -9.33 7.35
N ILE A 160 31.62 -9.46 8.59
CA ILE A 160 33.04 -9.72 8.78
C ILE A 160 33.27 -11.10 8.19
N GLU A 161 33.99 -11.16 7.07
CA GLU A 161 34.60 -12.40 6.63
C GLU A 161 35.64 -12.75 7.69
N GLU A 162 35.20 -13.43 8.75
CA GLU A 162 36.11 -14.26 9.52
C GLU A 162 36.60 -15.31 8.52
N MET A 163 37.76 -15.02 7.91
CA MET A 163 38.55 -16.04 7.26
C MET A 163 38.84 -17.06 8.36
N LEU A 164 38.01 -18.10 8.43
CA LEU A 164 38.26 -19.26 9.26
C LEU A 164 39.70 -19.66 8.98
N THR A 165 40.52 -19.68 10.03
CA THR A 165 41.86 -20.21 9.91
C THR A 165 41.77 -21.65 9.38
N ALA A 166 42.80 -22.13 8.70
CA ALA A 166 42.80 -23.48 8.14
C ALA A 166 42.50 -24.58 9.20
N GLU A 167 42.78 -24.27 10.48
CA GLU A 167 42.45 -25.12 11.61
C GLU A 167 40.95 -25.12 11.94
N GLU A 168 40.29 -23.96 11.90
CA GLU A 168 38.86 -23.82 12.17
C GLU A 168 38.00 -24.41 11.05
N THR A 169 38.44 -24.30 9.78
CA THR A 169 37.80 -25.01 8.66
C THR A 169 37.89 -26.52 8.83
N ALA A 170 39.07 -27.04 9.22
CA ALA A 170 39.26 -28.46 9.45
C ALA A 170 38.48 -28.99 10.67
N GLN A 171 38.20 -28.12 11.65
CA GLN A 171 37.38 -28.45 12.82
C GLN A 171 35.89 -28.48 12.48
N LEU A 172 35.40 -27.52 11.68
CA LEU A 172 34.02 -27.52 11.17
C LEU A 172 33.75 -28.73 10.27
N GLU A 173 34.68 -29.07 9.38
CA GLU A 173 34.57 -30.27 8.54
C GLU A 173 34.48 -31.55 9.38
N ARG A 174 35.25 -31.66 10.48
CA ARG A 174 35.15 -32.79 11.42
C ARG A 174 33.79 -32.86 12.13
N ILE A 175 33.24 -31.72 12.55
CA ILE A 175 31.94 -31.67 13.23
C ILE A 175 30.81 -32.05 12.26
N VAL A 176 30.85 -31.57 11.02
CA VAL A 176 29.85 -31.86 9.99
C VAL A 176 29.98 -33.30 9.47
N ALA A 177 31.20 -33.84 9.38
CA ALA A 177 31.46 -35.22 8.95
C ALA A 177 31.21 -36.26 10.05
N THR A 178 31.00 -35.85 11.29
CA THR A 178 30.65 -36.77 12.38
C THR A 178 29.13 -36.97 12.37
N PRO A 179 28.60 -38.14 11.92
CA PRO A 179 27.19 -38.42 12.09
C PRO A 179 26.88 -38.38 13.59
N LEU A 180 25.76 -37.75 13.97
CA LEU A 180 25.22 -37.73 15.34
C LEU A 180 24.94 -39.16 15.81
N ALA A 181 25.99 -39.87 16.23
CA ALA A 181 25.92 -41.22 16.74
C ALA A 181 25.65 -41.15 18.25
N GLY A 182 24.36 -41.22 18.59
CA GLY A 182 23.91 -41.97 19.76
C GLY A 182 23.56 -41.18 21.01
N ARG A 183 22.26 -41.17 21.33
CA ARG A 183 21.72 -41.71 22.59
C ARG A 183 20.22 -41.98 22.42
N VAL A 184 19.90 -43.15 21.87
CA VAL A 184 18.63 -43.82 22.14
C VAL A 184 18.95 -44.83 23.23
N ASP A 185 18.84 -44.40 24.50
CA ASP A 185 18.84 -45.34 25.62
C ASP A 185 17.48 -46.06 25.61
N GLN A 186 17.51 -47.34 25.24
CA GLN A 186 16.45 -48.28 25.57
C GLN A 186 16.87 -49.07 26.83
N ARG A 187 16.00 -48.99 27.84
CA ARG A 187 15.87 -49.78 29.08
C ARG A 187 16.59 -49.25 30.31
#